data_AF-A0A7L7LBE5-F1
#
_entry.id   AF-A0A7L7LBE5-F1
#
_cell.length_a   1.000
_cell.length_b   1.000
_cell.length_c   1.000
_cell.angle_alpha   90.00
_cell.angle_beta   90.00
_cell.angle_gamma   90.00
#
_symmetry.space_group_name_H-M   'P 1'
#
loop_
_entity.id
_entity.type
_entity.pdbx_description
1 polymer ?
#
loop_
_entity_poly.entity_id
_entity_poly.type
_entity_poly.pdbx_seq_one_letter_code
_entity_poly.pdbx_strand_id
1 'polypeptide(L)'
;MPDVPSREEFVALQNEVNNLRQEISLLKLRPNYKNWLKPKEALEFLNIKDNATLISKRNQGLIEYRKTGKKVDYYLPSLEAYIDKLHIKPEIKQDRLKRISE
;
A
#
# COMPACT_ATOMS: atom_id res chain seq x y z
N MET A 1 3.16 -0.55 -45.15
CA MET A 1 1.99 -1.40 -44.82
C MET A 1 2.07 -1.68 -43.33
N PRO A 2 1.02 -1.48 -42.52
CA PRO A 2 1.10 -1.87 -41.12
C PRO A 2 1.13 -3.40 -41.04
N ASP A 3 2.12 -3.94 -40.32
CA ASP A 3 2.21 -5.37 -40.03
C ASP A 3 0.94 -5.82 -39.29
N VAL A 4 0.20 -6.73 -39.92
CA VAL A 4 -0.97 -7.35 -39.30
C VAL A 4 -0.41 -8.37 -38.30
N PRO A 5 -0.68 -8.22 -36.99
CA PRO A 5 -0.17 -9.15 -36.00
C PRO A 5 -0.62 -10.56 -36.34
N SER A 6 0.32 -11.49 -36.31
CA SER A 6 0.07 -12.91 -36.51
C SER A 6 -0.93 -13.40 -35.46
N ARG A 7 -1.63 -14.50 -35.77
CA ARG A 7 -2.61 -15.10 -34.86
C ARG A 7 -1.98 -15.45 -33.50
N GLU A 8 -0.71 -15.83 -33.49
CA GLU A 8 0.05 -16.14 -32.28
C GLU A 8 0.32 -14.89 -31.45
N GLU A 9 0.70 -13.77 -32.06
CA GLU A 9 0.86 -12.47 -31.39
C GLU A 9 -0.46 -11.97 -30.79
N PHE A 10 -1.57 -12.15 -31.51
CA PHE A 10 -2.91 -11.78 -31.00
C PHE A 10 -3.31 -12.61 -29.77
N VAL A 11 -3.02 -13.90 -29.77
CA VAL A 11 -3.30 -14.79 -28.61
C VAL A 11 -2.39 -14.45 -27.43
N ALA A 12 -1.11 -14.15 -27.67
CA ALA A 12 -0.19 -13.71 -26.62
C ALA A 12 -0.66 -12.41 -25.97
N LEU A 13 -1.07 -11.42 -26.77
CA LEU A 13 -1.63 -10.16 -26.28
C LEU A 13 -2.94 -10.37 -25.50
N GLN A 14 -3.82 -11.26 -25.96
CA GLN A 14 -5.05 -11.59 -25.20
C GLN A 14 -4.72 -12.19 -23.83
N ASN A 15 -3.73 -13.07 -23.74
CA ASN A 15 -3.29 -13.66 -22.48
C ASN A 15 -2.68 -12.61 -21.55
N GLU A 16 -1.88 -11.69 -22.08
CA GLU A 16 -1.28 -10.60 -21.31
C GLU A 16 -2.35 -9.65 -20.76
N VAL A 17 -3.33 -9.26 -21.59
CA VAL A 17 -4.48 -8.44 -21.16
C VAL A 17 -5.29 -9.16 -20.08
N ASN A 18 -5.50 -10.48 -20.21
CA ASN A 18 -6.23 -11.26 -19.21
C ASN A 18 -5.47 -11.36 -17.88
N ASN A 19 -4.16 -11.58 -17.92
CA ASN A 19 -3.31 -11.58 -16.72
C ASN A 19 -3.35 -10.22 -16.01
N LEU A 20 -3.17 -9.13 -16.76
CA LEU A 20 -3.26 -7.77 -16.21
C LEU A 20 -4.64 -7.47 -15.60
N ARG A 21 -5.73 -7.95 -16.23
CA ARG A 21 -7.09 -7.81 -15.68
C ARG A 21 -7.27 -8.60 -14.38
N GLN A 22 -6.70 -9.79 -14.28
CA GLN A 22 -6.72 -10.57 -13.05
C GLN A 22 -5.90 -9.90 -11.94
N GLU A 23 -4.71 -9.39 -12.24
CA GLU A 23 -3.90 -8.61 -11.29
C GLU A 23 -4.64 -7.36 -10.80
N ILE A 24 -5.29 -6.60 -11.69
CA ILE A 24 -6.11 -5.43 -11.32
C ILE A 24 -7.31 -5.85 -10.47
N SER A 25 -7.94 -6.99 -10.75
CA SER A 25 -9.06 -7.51 -9.94
C SER A 25 -8.60 -7.86 -8.52
N LEU A 26 -7.43 -8.50 -8.38
CA LEU A 26 -6.81 -8.80 -7.09
C LEU A 26 -6.40 -7.52 -6.33
N LEU A 27 -5.97 -6.47 -7.05
CA LEU A 27 -5.71 -5.16 -6.45
C LEU A 27 -6.99 -4.45 -5.99
N LYS A 28 -8.11 -4.59 -6.71
CA LYS A 28 -9.43 -4.04 -6.34
C LYS A 28 -10.13 -4.80 -5.22
N LEU A 29 -9.79 -6.08 -5.03
CA LEU A 29 -10.24 -6.90 -3.90
C LEU A 29 -9.46 -6.61 -2.61
N ARG A 30 -8.40 -5.80 -2.65
CA ARG A 30 -7.88 -5.22 -1.41
C ARG A 30 -9.02 -4.40 -0.82
N PRO A 31 -9.39 -4.64 0.46
CA PRO A 31 -10.38 -3.84 1.14
C PRO A 31 -10.10 -2.36 0.88
N ASN A 32 -11.17 -1.58 0.77
CA ASN A 32 -11.15 -0.14 0.50
C ASN A 32 -10.55 0.58 1.72
N TYR A 33 -9.28 0.26 2.03
CA TYR A 33 -8.56 0.76 3.17
C TYR A 33 -8.40 2.24 2.94
N LYS A 34 -8.67 2.99 4.00
CA LYS A 34 -8.31 4.39 4.07
C LYS A 34 -6.82 4.47 3.73
N ASN A 35 -6.49 4.96 2.55
CA ASN A 35 -5.11 5.17 2.13
C ASN A 35 -4.37 6.14 3.06
N TRP A 36 -5.11 6.89 3.88
CA TRP A 36 -4.62 7.87 4.83
C TRP A 36 -5.07 7.50 6.24
N LEU A 37 -4.10 7.20 7.10
CA LEU A 37 -4.28 6.87 8.50
C LEU A 37 -4.06 8.08 9.40
N LYS A 38 -4.91 8.24 10.40
CA LYS A 38 -4.69 9.20 11.49
C LYS A 38 -3.45 8.80 12.30
N PRO A 39 -2.88 9.71 13.12
CA PRO A 39 -1.68 9.40 13.89
C PRO A 39 -1.86 8.18 14.81
N LYS A 40 -3.04 8.03 15.43
CA LYS A 40 -3.35 6.86 16.28
C LYS A 40 -3.33 5.54 15.50
N GLU A 41 -3.96 5.52 14.32
CA GLU A 41 -4.00 4.35 13.44
C GLU A 41 -2.60 4.01 12.91
N ALA A 42 -1.79 5.02 12.57
CA ALA A 42 -0.41 4.84 12.13
C ALA A 42 0.51 4.30 13.24
N LEU A 43 0.33 4.76 14.49
CA LEU A 43 1.06 4.24 15.65
C LEU A 43 0.75 2.76 15.87
N GLU A 44 -0.53 2.39 15.83
CA GLU A 44 -0.97 1.01 15.98
C GLU A 44 -0.45 0.13 14.83
N PHE A 45 -0.54 0.61 13.59
CA PHE A 45 -0.04 -0.10 12.42
C PHE A 45 1.46 -0.34 12.46
N LEU A 46 2.25 0.65 12.87
CA LEU A 46 3.69 0.48 13.04
C LEU A 46 4.08 -0.24 14.34
N ASN A 47 3.12 -0.49 15.24
CA ASN A 47 3.35 -0.97 16.61
C ASN A 47 4.34 -0.08 17.38
N ILE A 48 4.15 1.23 17.28
CA ILE A 48 4.94 2.26 17.95
C ILE A 48 4.09 2.86 19.06
N LYS A 49 4.63 2.97 20.27
CA LYS A 49 3.90 3.50 21.44
C LYS A 49 3.93 5.02 21.54
N ASP A 50 4.92 5.65 20.91
CA ASP A 50 5.23 7.06 21.07
C ASP A 50 5.11 7.85 19.76
N ASN A 51 4.46 9.01 19.85
CA ASN A 51 4.22 9.88 18.71
C ASN A 51 5.48 10.62 18.25
N ALA A 52 6.46 10.88 19.12
CA ALA A 52 7.72 11.49 18.72
C ALA A 52 8.51 10.58 17.78
N THR A 53 8.44 9.27 17.99
CA THR A 53 9.02 8.28 17.07
C THR A 53 8.38 8.35 15.69
N LEU A 54 7.05 8.40 15.60
CA LEU A 54 6.33 8.56 14.33
C LEU A 54 6.73 9.87 13.61
N ILE A 55 6.79 10.98 14.34
CA ILE A 55 7.24 12.28 13.82
C ILE A 55 8.68 12.22 13.34
N SER A 56 9.57 11.53 14.07
CA SER A 56 10.97 11.36 13.69
C SER A 56 11.09 10.61 12.36
N LYS A 57 10.38 9.48 12.19
CA LYS A 57 10.37 8.71 10.94
C LYS A 57 9.86 9.52 9.76
N ARG A 58 8.83 10.34 10.00
CA ARG A 58 8.31 11.29 9.02
C ARG A 58 9.35 12.35 8.64
N ASN A 59 10.01 12.96 9.63
CA ASN A 59 11.03 13.98 9.39
C ASN A 59 12.28 13.41 8.69
N GLN A 60 12.53 12.11 8.85
CA GLN A 60 13.57 11.37 8.13
C GLN A 60 13.17 11.00 6.69
N GLY A 61 11.93 11.29 6.26
CA GLY A 61 11.43 10.93 4.93
C GLY A 61 11.16 9.44 4.74
N LEU A 62 11.06 8.67 5.83
CA LEU A 62 10.84 7.21 5.77
C LEU A 62 9.37 6.84 5.56
N ILE A 63 8.46 7.76 5.90
CA ILE A 63 7.01 7.59 5.79
C ILE A 63 6.40 8.87 5.24
N GLU A 64 5.45 8.72 4.33
CA GLU A 64 4.73 9.83 3.71
C GLU A 64 3.57 10.29 4.58
N TYR A 65 3.29 11.58 4.51
CA TYR A 65 2.22 12.21 5.27
C TYR A 65 1.64 13.40 4.50
N ARG A 66 0.42 13.78 4.87
CA ARG A 66 -0.20 15.03 4.46
C ARG A 66 -0.63 15.81 5.69
N LYS A 67 -0.67 17.14 5.56
CA LYS A 67 -1.15 18.04 6.59
C LYS A 67 -2.32 18.86 6.05
N THR A 68 -3.47 18.73 6.69
CA THR A 68 -4.68 19.50 6.36
C THR A 68 -5.02 20.39 7.55
N GLY A 69 -4.57 21.64 7.50
CA GLY A 69 -4.66 22.57 8.64
C GLY A 69 -3.87 22.07 9.85
N LYS A 70 -4.56 21.74 10.94
CA LYS A 70 -3.95 21.15 12.15
C LYS A 70 -3.92 19.62 12.14
N LYS A 71 -4.58 18.97 11.18
CA LYS A 71 -4.65 17.50 11.08
C LYS A 71 -3.47 16.97 10.28
N VAL A 72 -2.94 15.82 10.69
CA VAL A 72 -1.88 15.09 10.00
C VAL A 72 -2.38 13.69 9.74
N ASP A 73 -2.34 13.24 8.49
CA ASP A 73 -2.61 11.85 8.11
C ASP A 73 -1.37 11.25 7.46
N TYR A 74 -1.19 9.94 7.58
CA TYR A 74 -0.05 9.16 7.09
C TYR A 74 -0.48 8.23 5.97
N TYR A 75 0.34 8.12 4.92
CA TYR A 75 0.00 7.32 3.76
C TYR A 75 0.28 5.84 4.04
N LEU A 76 -0.76 5.00 4.04
CA LEU A 76 -0.69 3.59 4.39
C LEU A 76 0.36 2.81 3.58
N PRO A 77 0.44 2.92 2.23
CA PRO A 77 1.46 2.23 1.45
C PRO A 77 2.90 2.60 1.84
N SER A 78 3.14 3.85 2.29
CA SER A 78 4.47 4.24 2.79
C SER A 78 4.79 3.58 4.13
N LEU A 79 3.79 3.40 5.01
CA LEU A 79 3.94 2.69 6.27
C LEU A 79 4.20 1.20 6.03
N GLU A 80 3.49 0.61 5.06
CA GLU A 80 3.70 -0.76 4.61
C GLU A 80 5.11 -0.97 4.09
N ALA A 81 5.59 -0.09 3.20
CA ALA A 81 6.95 -0.15 2.67
C ALA A 81 8.00 0.02 3.76
N TYR A 82 7.72 0.83 4.78
CA TYR A 82 8.61 0.97 5.94
C TYR A 82 8.68 -0.33 6.77
N ILE A 83 7.56 -1.02 6.99
CA ILE A 83 7.52 -2.33 7.66
C ILE A 83 8.27 -3.39 6.84
N ASP A 84 8.11 -3.38 5.53
CA ASP A 84 8.77 -4.35 4.64
C ASP A 84 10.30 -4.18 4.70
N LYS A 85 10.81 -2.93 4.79
CA LYS A 85 12.24 -2.64 5.03
C LYS A 85 12.75 -3.16 6.38
N LEU A 86 11.88 -3.32 7.37
CA LEU A 86 12.23 -3.88 8.67
C LEU A 86 12.25 -5.42 8.69
N HIS A 87 12.05 -6.08 7.54
CA HIS A 87 11.97 -7.53 7.39
C HIS A 87 10.93 -8.19 8.33
N ILE A 88 9.84 -7.47 8.60
CA ILE A 88 8.73 -7.99 9.41
C ILE A 88 7.93 -8.99 8.57
N LYS A 89 7.58 -10.14 9.16
CA LYS A 89 6.81 -11.19 8.47
C LYS A 89 5.47 -10.65 7.95
N PRO A 90 5.04 -11.05 6.73
CA PRO A 90 3.80 -10.56 6.12
C PRO A 90 2.53 -10.90 6.93
N GLU A 91 2.55 -11.97 7.72
CA GLU A 91 1.45 -12.36 8.61
C GLU A 91 1.15 -11.29 9.67
N ILE A 92 2.20 -10.69 10.24
CA ILE A 92 2.10 -9.62 11.25
C ILE A 92 1.51 -8.36 10.61
N LYS A 93 1.85 -8.09 9.34
CA LYS A 93 1.32 -6.94 8.59
C LYS A 93 -0.19 -7.06 8.40
N GLN A 94 -0.67 -8.24 8.01
CA GLN A 94 -2.12 -8.48 7.84
C GLN A 94 -2.89 -8.38 9.16
N ASP A 95 -2.34 -8.90 10.27
CA ASP A 95 -2.98 -8.79 11.60
C ASP A 95 -3.17 -7.33 12.01
N ARG A 96 -2.14 -6.50 11.82
CA ARG A 96 -2.20 -5.07 12.13
C ARG A 96 -3.19 -4.30 11.24
N LEU A 97 -3.27 -4.66 9.96
CA LEU A 97 -4.25 -4.10 9.03
C LEU A 97 -5.70 -4.42 9.42
N LYS A 98 -5.96 -5.62 9.96
CA LYS A 98 -7.29 -5.98 10.46
C LYS A 98 -7.70 -5.12 11.66
N ARG A 99 -6.81 -4.95 12.65
CA ARG A 99 -7.11 -4.16 13.87
C ARG A 99 -7.48 -2.71 13.61
N ILE A 100 -6.84 -2.06 12.63
CA ILE A 100 -7.15 -0.66 12.27
C ILE A 100 -8.42 -0.52 11.42
N SER A 101 -9.04 -1.62 11.00
CA SER A 101 -10.22 -1.63 10.12
C SER A 101 -11.52 -2.05 10.83
N GLU A 102 -11.42 -2.52 12.08
CA GLU A 102 -12.54 -2.77 13.00
C GLU A 102 -12.90 -1.49 13.78
#